data_AF-A0A1A3KSZ8-F1
#
_entry.id   AF-A0A1A3KSZ8-F1
#
_cell.length_a   1.000
_cell.length_b   1.000
_cell.length_c   1.000
_cell.angle_alpha   90.00
_cell.angle_beta   90.00
_cell.angle_gamma   90.00
#
_symmetry.space_group_name_H-M   'P 1'
#
loop_
_entity.id
_entity.type
_entity.pdbx_description
1 polymer ?
#
loop_
_entity_poly.entity_id
_entity_poly.type
_entity_poly.pdbx_seq_one_letter_code
_entity_poly.pdbx_strand_id
1 'polypeptide(L)'
;MSTAPGRPLPLVTDENEFFWTAGADGTLRFQECCACAALIHPPAPVCRYCRSRNMGVRDVSGKATLAGFTVNHRFSLPGMPAPYVVAQVAIVEDPRIRLTTNIIEADWEQLQLGQPVEVVFEHFEDVWLPLFRPTSNTEPAALPDDEIAPERFGEHVRPMLTTEKFEDKVALTGIGMSKIGRRLMAPPLSLTVEACEAAIADAGLTFDDIDGLSTYPGGGNFGGFGEGGVIALEAALGIRPTWHNGGMETFGPAGSVIAAMLAVATGLARHVLCFRTLWEATFNELMKQGKIVPSGGRTASWQWPFGATSAAHTLALNAQRHFHRYGTTKETLGWIALNQRANAELNPTAVYRDPMTMDDYLNARPITTPFGLYDCDVPCDGAVAVIVSTVDAARDLPKPPVLVEAVGTQIIERIDWDQSTLTHEPQVLGQAAHLWSRTALKPSDVDVAELYDGFTMNCLSWMEALGFCGIGEAREFLDGGKNIARDGLIPLNTHGGQLSHGRTHGMGLLHEAVTQLRGEAGARQVADARVGVVSSGGLTPSGVMLLRTEQ
;
A
#
# COMPACT_ATOMS: atom_id res chain seq x y z
N MET A 1 22.68 -27.17 15.20
CA MET A 1 21.74 -26.62 16.20
C MET A 1 22.08 -25.16 16.42
N SER A 2 21.43 -24.26 15.68
CA SER A 2 21.42 -22.83 15.95
C SER A 2 19.96 -22.39 15.95
N THR A 3 19.19 -22.84 16.93
CA THR A 3 17.86 -22.31 17.21
C THR A 3 18.07 -20.92 17.81
N ALA A 4 18.26 -19.92 16.96
CA ALA A 4 18.44 -18.57 17.46
C ALA A 4 17.07 -18.10 18.03
N PRO A 5 16.96 -17.90 19.36
CA PRO A 5 15.68 -17.63 19.99
C PRO A 5 15.08 -16.31 19.46
N GLY A 6 13.77 -16.32 19.22
CA GLY A 6 12.96 -15.12 18.95
C GLY A 6 12.58 -14.85 17.49
N ARG A 7 12.84 -15.79 16.55
CA ARG A 7 12.24 -15.73 15.21
C ARG A 7 10.70 -15.77 15.34
N PRO A 8 9.93 -14.93 14.62
CA PRO A 8 8.48 -15.02 14.64
C PRO A 8 8.05 -16.42 14.19
N LEU A 9 7.23 -17.10 14.99
CA LEU A 9 6.72 -18.43 14.67
C LEU A 9 5.26 -18.34 14.20
N PRO A 10 4.82 -19.19 13.26
CA PRO A 10 3.45 -19.23 12.83
C PRO A 10 2.51 -19.69 13.95
N LEU A 11 1.30 -19.14 13.95
CA LEU A 11 0.19 -19.65 14.74
C LEU A 11 -0.31 -20.95 14.09
N VAL A 12 -0.15 -22.05 14.81
CA VAL A 12 -0.63 -23.37 14.39
C VAL A 12 -2.11 -23.50 14.77
N THR A 13 -2.92 -23.89 13.80
CA THR A 13 -4.36 -24.14 13.90
C THR A 13 -4.68 -25.47 13.24
N ASP A 14 -5.85 -26.05 13.55
CA ASP A 14 -6.31 -27.30 12.92
C ASP A 14 -6.31 -27.22 11.37
N GLU A 15 -6.51 -26.03 10.81
CA GLU A 15 -6.56 -25.80 9.36
C GLU A 15 -5.16 -25.78 8.70
N ASN A 16 -4.09 -25.51 9.45
CA ASN A 16 -2.75 -25.32 8.90
C ASN A 16 -1.67 -26.19 9.54
N GLU A 17 -2.01 -26.98 10.56
CA GLU A 17 -1.08 -27.88 11.26
C GLU A 17 -0.37 -28.81 10.28
N PHE A 18 -1.11 -29.37 9.31
CA PHE A 18 -0.55 -30.25 8.29
C PHE A 18 0.58 -29.59 7.49
N PHE A 19 0.59 -28.27 7.35
CA PHE A 19 1.63 -27.54 6.62
C PHE A 19 2.83 -27.29 7.54
N TRP A 20 2.59 -26.75 8.73
CA TRP A 20 3.65 -26.32 9.63
C TRP A 20 4.38 -27.47 10.33
N THR A 21 3.78 -28.66 10.42
CA THR A 21 4.41 -29.84 11.03
C THR A 21 4.99 -30.83 10.02
N ALA A 22 4.68 -30.69 8.73
CA ALA A 22 5.05 -31.68 7.71
C ALA A 22 6.55 -31.91 7.57
N GLY A 23 7.38 -30.89 7.83
CA GLY A 23 8.84 -31.04 7.78
C GLY A 23 9.43 -32.06 8.77
N ALA A 24 8.65 -32.55 9.74
CA ALA A 24 9.06 -33.62 10.66
C ALA A 24 9.41 -34.93 9.94
N ASP A 25 8.76 -35.23 8.81
CA ASP A 25 9.08 -36.39 7.96
C ASP A 25 9.83 -36.00 6.66
N GLY A 26 10.23 -34.73 6.53
CA GLY A 26 10.96 -34.21 5.39
C GLY A 26 10.11 -33.95 4.13
N THR A 27 8.79 -33.96 4.23
CA THR A 27 7.89 -33.76 3.08
C THR A 27 7.22 -32.40 3.13
N LEU A 28 7.17 -31.68 2.00
CA LEU A 28 6.38 -30.46 1.87
C LEU A 28 4.95 -30.82 1.47
N ARG A 29 3.96 -30.22 2.13
CA ARG A 29 2.53 -30.51 1.93
C ARG A 29 1.75 -29.25 1.65
N PHE A 30 0.79 -29.33 0.74
CA PHE A 30 -0.20 -28.28 0.48
C PHE A 30 -1.61 -28.84 0.59
N GLN A 31 -2.58 -27.97 0.86
CA GLN A 31 -3.97 -28.33 0.72
C GLN A 31 -4.27 -28.50 -0.77
N GLU A 32 -5.04 -29.52 -1.14
CA GLU A 32 -5.52 -29.73 -2.50
C GLU A 32 -7.05 -29.76 -2.56
N CYS A 33 -7.59 -29.41 -3.72
CA CYS A 33 -8.96 -29.72 -4.05
C CYS A 33 -9.04 -31.09 -4.72
N CYS A 34 -9.61 -32.08 -4.05
CA CYS A 34 -9.77 -33.44 -4.61
C CYS A 34 -10.77 -33.51 -5.77
N ALA A 35 -11.46 -32.42 -6.11
CA ALA A 35 -12.37 -32.34 -7.26
C ALA A 35 -11.71 -31.82 -8.54
N CYS A 36 -10.79 -30.85 -8.44
CA CYS A 36 -10.12 -30.26 -9.61
C CYS A 36 -8.59 -30.34 -9.56
N ALA A 37 -8.03 -31.02 -8.56
CA ALA A 37 -6.60 -31.21 -8.31
C ALA A 37 -5.77 -29.93 -8.12
N ALA A 38 -6.41 -28.76 -8.02
CA ALA A 38 -5.71 -27.51 -7.75
C ALA A 38 -5.11 -27.50 -6.34
N LEU A 39 -3.88 -27.02 -6.20
CA LEU A 39 -3.30 -26.72 -4.90
C LEU A 39 -3.89 -25.40 -4.37
N ILE A 40 -3.94 -25.27 -3.05
CA ILE A 40 -4.54 -24.12 -2.34
C ILE A 40 -3.56 -23.65 -1.27
N HIS A 41 -3.18 -22.37 -1.36
CA HIS A 41 -2.33 -21.70 -0.39
C HIS A 41 -2.71 -20.21 -0.27
N PRO A 42 -2.81 -19.67 0.96
CA PRO A 42 -2.97 -20.40 2.22
C PRO A 42 -4.15 -21.39 2.22
N PRO A 43 -4.21 -22.37 3.13
CA PRO A 43 -5.33 -23.30 3.25
C PRO A 43 -6.68 -22.57 3.41
N ALA A 44 -7.73 -23.11 2.80
CA ALA A 44 -9.08 -22.55 2.83
C ALA A 44 -10.14 -23.66 2.95
N PRO A 45 -11.34 -23.36 3.48
CA PRO A 45 -12.41 -24.36 3.61
C PRO A 45 -13.06 -24.76 2.27
N VAL A 46 -12.69 -24.09 1.17
CA VAL A 46 -13.27 -24.28 -0.16
C VAL A 46 -12.23 -24.00 -1.25
N CYS A 47 -12.28 -24.77 -2.33
CA CYS A 47 -11.47 -24.49 -3.51
C CYS A 47 -11.97 -23.22 -4.22
N ARG A 48 -11.12 -22.20 -4.33
CA ARG A 48 -11.49 -20.95 -5.04
C ARG A 48 -11.79 -21.15 -6.53
N TYR A 49 -11.21 -22.17 -7.16
CA TYR A 49 -11.35 -22.41 -8.60
C TYR A 49 -12.66 -23.11 -8.98
N CYS A 50 -13.07 -24.14 -8.24
CA CYS A 50 -14.29 -24.92 -8.55
C CYS A 50 -15.37 -24.86 -7.48
N ARG A 51 -15.13 -24.16 -6.36
CA ARG A 51 -16.03 -24.03 -5.19
C ARG A 51 -16.35 -25.34 -4.48
N SER A 52 -15.62 -26.42 -4.78
CA SER A 52 -15.74 -27.69 -4.07
C SER A 52 -15.22 -27.55 -2.63
N ARG A 53 -15.91 -28.22 -1.71
CA ARG A 53 -15.48 -28.41 -0.31
C ARG A 53 -14.75 -29.74 -0.10
N ASN A 54 -14.55 -30.53 -1.15
CA ASN A 54 -13.78 -31.77 -1.10
C ASN A 54 -12.29 -31.41 -1.10
N MET A 55 -11.77 -31.12 0.11
CA MET A 55 -10.41 -30.69 0.34
C MET A 55 -9.59 -31.84 0.94
N GLY A 56 -8.36 -31.99 0.48
CA GLY A 56 -7.40 -32.97 0.98
C GLY A 56 -6.05 -32.31 1.23
N VAL A 57 -5.06 -33.13 1.58
CA VAL A 57 -3.66 -32.74 1.70
C VAL A 57 -2.85 -33.54 0.70
N ARG A 58 -1.99 -32.86 -0.05
CA ARG A 58 -1.12 -33.46 -1.05
C ARG A 58 0.34 -33.25 -0.71
N ASP A 59 1.10 -34.34 -0.73
CA ASP A 59 2.56 -34.32 -0.73
C ASP A 59 3.04 -33.78 -2.09
N VAL A 60 3.98 -32.84 -2.05
CA VAL A 60 4.66 -32.30 -3.24
C VAL A 60 6.13 -32.68 -3.22
N SER A 61 6.79 -32.60 -4.37
CA SER A 61 8.20 -32.99 -4.55
C SER A 61 9.19 -32.14 -3.75
N GLY A 62 8.75 -30.99 -3.24
CA GLY A 62 9.61 -30.01 -2.59
C GLY A 62 10.46 -29.20 -3.57
N LYS A 63 10.29 -29.37 -4.88
CA LYS A 63 10.96 -28.57 -5.91
C LYS A 63 10.15 -27.32 -6.22
N ALA A 64 10.83 -26.22 -6.47
CA ALA A 64 10.21 -24.96 -6.84
C ALA A 64 11.11 -24.14 -7.78
N THR A 65 10.53 -23.09 -8.35
CA THR A 65 11.24 -22.10 -9.16
C THR A 65 11.32 -20.79 -8.39
N LEU A 66 12.50 -20.17 -8.33
CA LEU A 66 12.68 -18.86 -7.71
C LEU A 66 11.91 -17.79 -8.50
N ALA A 67 10.75 -17.41 -7.99
CA ALA A 67 9.83 -16.48 -8.63
C ALA A 67 10.11 -15.03 -8.22
N GLY A 68 10.79 -14.76 -7.11
CA GLY A 68 11.17 -13.42 -6.71
C GLY A 68 12.08 -13.48 -5.51
N PHE A 69 13.01 -12.54 -5.37
CA PHE A 69 13.78 -12.40 -4.14
C PHE A 69 14.22 -10.97 -3.85
N THR A 70 14.46 -10.69 -2.58
CA THR A 70 15.05 -9.45 -2.09
C THR A 70 16.03 -9.78 -0.98
N VAL A 71 17.11 -9.01 -0.88
CA VAL A 71 18.09 -9.13 0.20
C VAL A 71 17.80 -8.04 1.20
N ASN A 72 17.28 -8.41 2.37
CA ASN A 72 17.03 -7.48 3.44
C ASN A 72 18.35 -7.10 4.12
N HIS A 73 18.63 -5.80 4.23
CA HIS A 73 19.84 -5.27 4.88
C HIS A 73 19.54 -4.53 6.20
N ARG A 74 18.26 -4.30 6.55
CA ARG A 74 17.89 -3.40 7.66
C ARG A 74 16.94 -3.97 8.69
N PHE A 75 15.95 -4.74 8.28
CA PHE A 75 14.95 -5.28 9.18
C PHE A 75 15.47 -6.55 9.85
N SER A 76 16.38 -6.40 10.82
CA SER A 76 16.83 -7.53 11.64
C SER A 76 15.73 -7.94 12.59
N LEU A 77 15.47 -9.24 12.68
CA LEU A 77 14.58 -9.83 13.67
C LEU A 77 15.41 -10.69 14.63
N PRO A 78 14.94 -10.93 15.87
CA PRO A 78 15.59 -11.91 16.71
C PRO A 78 15.66 -13.26 15.97
N GLY A 79 16.84 -13.86 15.94
CA GLY A 79 17.10 -15.08 15.17
C GLY A 79 17.27 -14.93 13.66
N MET A 80 17.09 -13.72 13.09
CA MET A 80 17.34 -13.44 11.67
C MET A 80 18.12 -12.12 11.52
N PRO A 81 19.44 -12.11 11.80
CA PRO A 81 20.27 -10.93 11.60
C PRO A 81 20.41 -10.64 10.11
N ALA A 82 20.20 -9.38 9.70
CA ALA A 82 20.47 -8.96 8.34
C ALA A 82 22.00 -9.04 8.02
N PRO A 83 22.41 -9.42 6.79
CA PRO A 83 21.54 -9.65 5.64
C PRO A 83 20.95 -11.07 5.56
N TYR A 84 19.73 -11.18 5.04
CA TYR A 84 19.09 -12.45 4.68
C TYR A 84 18.19 -12.29 3.45
N VAL A 85 17.97 -13.39 2.72
CA VAL A 85 17.13 -13.40 1.52
C VAL A 85 15.69 -13.70 1.90
N VAL A 86 14.77 -12.83 1.50
CA VAL A 86 13.33 -13.10 1.46
C VAL A 86 12.98 -13.41 0.02
N ALA A 87 12.26 -14.51 -0.23
CA ALA A 87 11.94 -14.96 -1.57
C ALA A 87 10.49 -15.41 -1.69
N GLN A 88 10.01 -15.44 -2.94
CA GLN A 88 8.83 -16.17 -3.36
C GLN A 88 9.27 -17.29 -4.29
N VAL A 89 8.83 -18.52 -4.01
CA VAL A 89 9.09 -19.69 -4.85
C VAL A 89 7.77 -20.23 -5.39
N ALA A 90 7.72 -20.55 -6.68
CA ALA A 90 6.56 -21.17 -7.33
C ALA A 90 6.71 -22.69 -7.34
N ILE A 91 5.71 -23.40 -6.83
CA ILE A 91 5.76 -24.87 -6.69
C ILE A 91 5.63 -25.53 -8.07
N VAL A 92 6.51 -26.48 -8.39
CA VAL A 92 6.56 -27.06 -9.76
C VAL A 92 5.29 -27.81 -10.14
N GLU A 93 4.58 -28.40 -9.17
CA GLU A 93 3.32 -29.11 -9.39
C GLU A 93 2.16 -28.17 -9.74
N ASP A 94 2.21 -26.93 -9.26
CA ASP A 94 1.19 -25.91 -9.53
C ASP A 94 1.80 -24.50 -9.40
N PRO A 95 2.30 -23.89 -10.50
CA PRO A 95 3.02 -22.61 -10.47
C PRO A 95 2.13 -21.42 -10.06
N ARG A 96 0.81 -21.62 -9.94
CA ARG A 96 -0.11 -20.64 -9.36
C ARG A 96 0.08 -20.50 -7.85
N ILE A 97 0.63 -21.53 -7.20
CA ILE A 97 0.95 -21.51 -5.78
C ILE A 97 2.37 -21.03 -5.58
N ARG A 98 2.47 -19.93 -4.85
CA ARG A 98 3.74 -19.34 -4.46
C ARG A 98 3.88 -19.38 -2.96
N LEU A 99 5.10 -19.53 -2.48
CA LEU A 99 5.40 -19.56 -1.06
C LEU A 99 6.43 -18.49 -0.74
N THR A 100 6.08 -17.60 0.19
CA THR A 100 7.07 -16.72 0.82
C THR A 100 8.02 -17.57 1.67
N THR A 101 9.33 -17.41 1.49
CA THR A 101 10.34 -18.25 2.14
C THR A 101 11.69 -17.52 2.23
N ASN A 102 12.73 -18.21 2.74
CA ASN A 102 14.12 -17.77 2.64
C ASN A 102 14.90 -18.66 1.69
N ILE A 103 15.81 -18.06 0.91
CA ILE A 103 16.84 -18.81 0.21
C ILE A 103 18.07 -18.89 1.11
N ILE A 104 18.49 -20.12 1.40
CA ILE A 104 19.67 -20.43 2.22
C ILE A 104 20.70 -21.21 1.40
N GLU A 105 21.89 -21.40 1.97
CA GLU A 105 22.99 -22.14 1.33
C GLU A 105 23.36 -21.60 -0.07
N ALA A 106 23.19 -20.29 -0.27
CA ALA A 106 23.42 -19.61 -1.54
C ALA A 106 24.22 -18.31 -1.34
N ASP A 107 25.06 -18.00 -2.33
CA ASP A 107 25.55 -16.65 -2.52
C ASP A 107 24.43 -15.80 -3.15
N TRP A 108 23.89 -14.85 -2.39
CA TRP A 108 22.75 -14.05 -2.83
C TRP A 108 23.07 -13.12 -4.01
N GLU A 109 24.36 -12.84 -4.26
CA GLU A 109 24.80 -12.09 -5.45
C GLU A 109 24.63 -12.90 -6.75
N GLN A 110 24.55 -14.23 -6.64
CA GLN A 110 24.44 -15.14 -7.78
C GLN A 110 23.01 -15.64 -8.02
N LEU A 111 22.04 -15.25 -7.17
CA LEU A 111 20.66 -15.66 -7.32
C LEU A 111 20.03 -15.04 -8.56
N GLN A 112 19.24 -15.85 -9.28
CA GLN A 112 18.57 -15.41 -10.51
C GLN A 112 17.11 -15.88 -10.52
N LEU A 113 16.23 -15.05 -11.07
CA LEU A 113 14.86 -15.45 -11.33
C LEU A 113 14.83 -16.66 -12.26
N GLY A 114 13.93 -17.60 -11.99
CA GLY A 114 13.83 -18.86 -12.75
C GLY A 114 14.74 -19.97 -12.22
N GLN A 115 15.64 -19.68 -11.28
CA GLN A 115 16.54 -20.67 -10.72
C GLN A 115 15.77 -21.82 -10.04
N PRO A 116 16.05 -23.10 -10.36
CA PRO A 116 15.45 -24.23 -9.68
C PRO A 116 15.98 -24.35 -8.24
N VAL A 117 15.07 -24.48 -7.30
CA VAL A 117 15.35 -24.61 -5.86
C VAL A 117 14.63 -25.82 -5.27
N GLU A 118 15.15 -26.36 -4.17
CA GLU A 118 14.56 -27.47 -3.42
C GLU A 118 14.37 -27.13 -1.94
N VAL A 119 13.32 -27.70 -1.35
CA VAL A 119 12.94 -27.46 0.04
C VAL A 119 13.94 -28.08 1.01
N VAL A 120 14.18 -27.36 2.10
CA VAL A 120 14.86 -27.83 3.31
C VAL A 120 14.07 -27.32 4.51
N PHE A 121 14.09 -28.07 5.61
CA PHE A 121 13.28 -27.72 6.78
C PHE A 121 14.15 -27.28 7.95
N GLU A 122 13.81 -26.14 8.54
CA GLU A 122 14.39 -25.68 9.79
C GLU A 122 13.38 -25.84 10.93
N HIS A 123 13.75 -26.59 11.96
CA HIS A 123 12.88 -26.95 13.07
C HIS A 123 12.95 -25.92 14.22
N PHE A 124 11.79 -25.43 14.63
CA PHE A 124 11.59 -24.52 15.75
C PHE A 124 10.39 -24.96 16.60
N GLU A 125 10.62 -25.27 17.87
CA GLU A 125 9.55 -25.71 18.79
C GLU A 125 8.74 -26.91 18.27
N ASP A 126 7.53 -26.67 17.77
CA ASP A 126 6.57 -27.63 17.22
C ASP A 126 6.36 -27.45 15.70
N VAL A 127 7.13 -26.59 15.04
CA VAL A 127 7.00 -26.27 13.61
C VAL A 127 8.29 -26.46 12.83
N TRP A 128 8.15 -26.79 11.56
CA TRP A 128 9.22 -26.91 10.58
C TRP A 128 9.00 -25.92 9.46
N LEU A 129 9.83 -24.88 9.43
CA LEU A 129 9.73 -23.84 8.40
C LEU A 129 10.31 -24.36 7.09
N PRO A 130 9.54 -24.37 5.98
CA PRO A 130 10.05 -24.73 4.66
C PRO A 130 10.89 -23.59 4.09
N LEU A 131 12.21 -23.77 4.13
CA LEU A 131 13.19 -22.92 3.47
C LEU A 131 13.60 -23.56 2.14
N PHE A 132 14.32 -22.83 1.29
CA PHE A 132 14.75 -23.35 0.00
C PHE A 132 16.23 -23.09 -0.24
N ARG A 133 16.88 -23.96 -1.01
CA ARG A 133 18.25 -23.77 -1.50
C ARG A 133 18.33 -24.02 -3.01
N PRO A 134 19.28 -23.41 -3.73
CA PRO A 134 19.57 -23.74 -5.11
C PRO A 134 19.83 -25.23 -5.31
N THR A 135 19.29 -25.80 -6.40
CA THR A 135 19.67 -27.14 -6.83
C THR A 135 20.99 -27.11 -7.61
N SER A 136 21.53 -28.30 -7.93
CA SER A 136 22.63 -28.43 -8.88
C SER A 136 22.25 -28.12 -10.33
N ASN A 137 20.95 -28.04 -10.65
CA ASN A 137 20.49 -27.65 -11.97
C ASN A 137 20.59 -26.13 -12.13
N THR A 138 21.34 -25.70 -13.14
CA THR A 138 21.57 -24.28 -13.45
C THR A 138 20.70 -23.76 -14.59
N GLU A 139 19.92 -24.62 -15.27
CA GLU A 139 19.01 -24.17 -16.33
C GLU A 139 17.83 -23.41 -15.73
N PRO A 140 17.60 -22.14 -16.13
CA PRO A 140 16.45 -21.38 -15.65
C PRO A 140 15.13 -22.01 -16.10
N ALA A 141 14.23 -22.24 -15.16
CA ALA A 141 12.86 -22.64 -15.42
C ALA A 141 12.00 -21.45 -15.81
N ALA A 142 10.89 -21.72 -16.50
CA ALA A 142 9.87 -20.73 -16.80
C ALA A 142 9.32 -20.12 -15.50
N LEU A 143 9.13 -18.81 -15.53
CA LEU A 143 8.55 -18.06 -14.43
C LEU A 143 7.02 -18.20 -14.40
N PRO A 144 6.38 -18.16 -13.22
CA PRO A 144 4.92 -18.21 -13.14
C PRO A 144 4.30 -16.97 -13.78
N ASP A 145 3.21 -17.19 -14.50
CA ASP A 145 2.34 -16.14 -15.04
C ASP A 145 1.37 -15.62 -13.97
N ASP A 146 0.92 -14.38 -14.15
CA ASP A 146 -0.17 -13.81 -13.35
C ASP A 146 -1.50 -14.49 -13.71
N GLU A 147 -2.41 -14.64 -12.73
CA GLU A 147 -3.75 -15.21 -12.98
C GLU A 147 -4.56 -14.36 -13.97
N ILE A 148 -4.38 -13.04 -13.92
CA ILE A 148 -4.89 -12.05 -14.85
C ILE A 148 -3.70 -11.21 -15.31
N ALA A 149 -3.44 -11.17 -16.61
CA ALA A 149 -2.37 -10.33 -17.14
C ALA A 149 -2.66 -8.84 -16.83
N PRO A 150 -1.65 -8.01 -16.50
CA PRO A 150 -1.90 -6.63 -16.04
C PRO A 150 -2.76 -5.78 -16.98
N GLU A 151 -2.60 -5.95 -18.29
CA GLU A 151 -3.36 -5.26 -19.34
C GLU A 151 -4.82 -5.70 -19.47
N ARG A 152 -5.23 -6.78 -18.80
CA ARG A 152 -6.57 -7.41 -18.94
C ARG A 152 -7.50 -7.18 -17.76
N PHE A 153 -7.08 -6.46 -16.72
CA PHE A 153 -7.94 -6.18 -15.55
C PHE A 153 -9.26 -5.48 -15.92
N GLY A 154 -9.26 -4.64 -16.96
CA GLY A 154 -10.46 -4.00 -17.49
C GLY A 154 -11.57 -4.96 -17.93
N GLU A 155 -11.22 -6.18 -18.37
CA GLU A 155 -12.19 -7.21 -18.79
C GLU A 155 -13.01 -7.76 -17.61
N HIS A 156 -12.52 -7.59 -16.37
CA HIS A 156 -13.11 -8.12 -15.16
C HIS A 156 -13.84 -7.06 -14.31
N VAL A 157 -13.83 -5.80 -14.76
CA VAL A 157 -14.54 -4.71 -14.08
C VAL A 157 -16.05 -4.92 -14.21
N ARG A 158 -16.77 -4.72 -13.10
CA ARG A 158 -18.23 -4.76 -13.13
C ARG A 158 -18.77 -3.45 -13.72
N PRO A 159 -19.75 -3.50 -14.62
CA PRO A 159 -20.38 -2.28 -15.12
C PRO A 159 -21.10 -1.55 -13.98
N MET A 160 -21.24 -0.23 -14.12
CA MET A 160 -22.07 0.55 -13.21
C MET A 160 -23.50 0.00 -13.19
N LEU A 161 -24.10 -0.09 -11.99
CA LEU A 161 -25.47 -0.54 -11.82
C LEU A 161 -26.48 0.47 -12.37
N THR A 162 -26.19 1.77 -12.21
CA THR A 162 -27.03 2.90 -12.63
C THR A 162 -26.16 4.02 -13.21
N THR A 163 -26.76 4.93 -13.95
CA THR A 163 -26.11 6.18 -14.40
C THR A 163 -26.09 7.26 -13.32
N GLU A 164 -26.95 7.15 -12.30
CA GLU A 164 -26.88 7.99 -11.10
C GLU A 164 -25.67 7.57 -10.27
N LYS A 165 -24.75 8.51 -10.02
CA LYS A 165 -23.54 8.30 -9.23
C LYS A 165 -23.76 8.83 -7.81
N PHE A 166 -23.25 8.12 -6.81
CA PHE A 166 -23.28 8.63 -5.43
C PHE A 166 -22.28 9.78 -5.26
N GLU A 167 -21.24 9.79 -6.09
CA GLU A 167 -20.22 10.84 -6.18
C GLU A 167 -20.84 12.21 -6.50
N ASP A 168 -21.94 12.26 -7.26
CA ASP A 168 -22.64 13.51 -7.61
C ASP A 168 -23.37 14.16 -6.42
N LYS A 169 -23.50 13.45 -5.29
CA LYS A 169 -24.22 13.92 -4.09
C LYS A 169 -23.30 14.48 -3.01
N VAL A 170 -21.99 14.43 -3.22
CA VAL A 170 -20.99 14.73 -2.19
C VAL A 170 -19.95 15.71 -2.70
N ALA A 171 -19.34 16.42 -1.76
CA ALA A 171 -18.25 17.35 -2.01
C ALA A 171 -17.22 17.27 -0.88
N LEU A 172 -15.96 17.50 -1.21
CA LEU A 172 -14.89 17.73 -0.25
C LEU A 172 -14.85 19.23 0.09
N THR A 173 -15.13 19.56 1.34
CA THR A 173 -15.40 20.96 1.74
C THR A 173 -14.41 21.53 2.74
N GLY A 174 -13.73 20.67 3.49
CA GLY A 174 -12.69 21.09 4.45
C GLY A 174 -11.47 20.18 4.35
N ILE A 175 -10.29 20.77 4.42
CA ILE A 175 -9.02 20.03 4.58
C ILE A 175 -8.22 20.63 5.73
N GLY A 176 -7.52 19.78 6.48
CA GLY A 176 -6.71 20.18 7.61
C GLY A 176 -5.53 19.26 7.82
N MET A 177 -4.45 19.81 8.36
CA MET A 177 -3.24 19.07 8.64
C MET A 177 -2.61 19.59 9.92
N SER A 178 -2.17 18.69 10.79
CA SER A 178 -1.39 19.07 11.97
C SER A 178 0.02 19.46 11.58
N LYS A 179 0.84 19.86 12.55
CA LYS A 179 2.29 19.81 12.36
C LYS A 179 2.73 18.43 11.88
N ILE A 180 3.42 18.38 10.75
CA ILE A 180 4.13 17.18 10.25
C ILE A 180 5.60 17.30 10.63
N GLY A 181 6.19 16.21 11.12
CA GLY A 181 7.61 16.20 11.47
C GLY A 181 8.10 14.84 11.92
N ARG A 182 9.35 14.77 12.39
CA ARG A 182 9.92 13.52 12.91
C ARG A 182 10.16 13.62 14.40
N ARG A 183 9.72 12.61 15.15
CA ARG A 183 9.93 12.51 16.59
C ARG A 183 9.40 13.75 17.29
N LEU A 184 8.17 14.13 16.98
CA LEU A 184 7.53 15.31 17.57
C LEU A 184 7.31 15.15 19.08
N MET A 185 7.26 13.91 19.59
CA MET A 185 7.00 13.57 20.99
C MET A 185 5.66 14.14 21.51
N ALA A 186 4.77 14.55 20.60
CA ALA A 186 3.41 14.95 20.89
C ALA A 186 2.51 13.70 20.93
N PRO A 187 1.48 13.64 21.79
CA PRO A 187 0.51 12.55 21.77
C PRO A 187 -0.22 12.47 20.42
N PRO A 188 -0.48 11.26 19.88
CA PRO A 188 -1.11 11.10 18.57
C PRO A 188 -2.52 11.72 18.50
N LEU A 189 -3.29 11.63 19.58
CA LEU A 189 -4.62 12.24 19.64
C LEU A 189 -4.57 13.77 19.56
N SER A 190 -3.51 14.42 20.11
CA SER A 190 -3.34 15.87 20.00
C SER A 190 -3.09 16.32 18.56
N LEU A 191 -2.29 15.57 17.81
CA LEU A 191 -2.08 15.83 16.37
C LEU A 191 -3.40 15.65 15.60
N THR A 192 -4.18 14.64 15.95
CA THR A 192 -5.50 14.37 15.35
C THR A 192 -6.44 15.55 15.57
N VAL A 193 -6.52 16.06 16.80
CA VAL A 193 -7.35 17.22 17.16
C VAL A 193 -6.94 18.46 16.35
N GLU A 194 -5.65 18.76 16.24
CA GLU A 194 -5.13 19.90 15.47
C GLU A 194 -5.55 19.82 13.99
N ALA A 195 -5.42 18.64 13.36
CA ALA A 195 -5.84 18.45 11.97
C ALA A 195 -7.35 18.60 11.80
N CYS A 196 -8.15 18.08 12.75
CA CYS A 196 -9.60 18.16 12.74
C CYS A 196 -10.09 19.61 12.90
N GLU A 197 -9.51 20.36 13.84
CA GLU A 197 -9.78 21.79 14.04
C GLU A 197 -9.49 22.59 12.76
N ALA A 198 -8.35 22.32 12.12
CA ALA A 198 -8.00 22.96 10.86
C ALA A 198 -8.99 22.64 9.74
N ALA A 199 -9.43 21.40 9.60
CA ALA A 199 -10.39 21.00 8.55
C ALA A 199 -11.78 21.60 8.78
N ILE A 200 -12.24 21.66 10.03
CA ILE A 200 -13.52 22.28 10.40
C ILE A 200 -13.48 23.78 10.13
N ALA A 201 -12.39 24.46 10.52
CA ALA A 201 -12.20 25.87 10.24
C ALA A 201 -12.10 26.16 8.73
N ASP A 202 -11.41 25.31 7.97
CA ASP A 202 -11.31 25.41 6.51
C ASP A 202 -12.67 25.30 5.82
N ALA A 203 -13.56 24.44 6.33
CA ALA A 203 -14.94 24.32 5.86
C ALA A 203 -15.86 25.45 6.36
N GLY A 204 -15.42 26.30 7.29
CA GLY A 204 -16.28 27.31 7.93
C GLY A 204 -17.37 26.72 8.85
N LEU A 205 -17.14 25.52 9.37
CA LEU A 205 -18.08 24.79 10.24
C LEU A 205 -17.69 24.92 11.72
N THR A 206 -18.54 24.39 12.59
CA THR A 206 -18.28 24.14 14.01
C THR A 206 -18.31 22.64 14.31
N PHE A 207 -17.83 22.24 15.49
CA PHE A 207 -17.91 20.84 15.92
C PHE A 207 -19.35 20.31 15.99
N ASP A 208 -20.32 21.18 16.29
CA ASP A 208 -21.74 20.82 16.37
C ASP A 208 -22.36 20.52 14.99
N ASP A 209 -21.72 20.96 13.90
CA ASP A 209 -22.15 20.66 12.53
C ASP A 209 -21.69 19.27 12.07
N ILE A 210 -20.73 18.66 12.75
CA ILE A 210 -20.17 17.34 12.39
C ILE A 210 -21.07 16.24 12.92
N ASP A 211 -21.72 15.53 12.00
CA ASP A 211 -22.64 14.43 12.31
C ASP A 211 -22.10 13.06 11.88
N GLY A 212 -20.87 12.97 11.36
CA GLY A 212 -20.19 11.69 11.21
C GLY A 212 -18.68 11.73 11.41
N LEU A 213 -18.12 10.59 11.83
CA LEU A 213 -16.67 10.40 12.00
C LEU A 213 -16.18 9.18 11.21
N SER A 214 -15.10 9.32 10.45
CA SER A 214 -14.43 8.19 9.81
C SER A 214 -12.92 8.22 9.99
N THR A 215 -12.30 7.07 10.24
CA THR A 215 -10.84 6.99 10.33
C THR A 215 -10.32 5.66 9.80
N TYR A 216 -9.02 5.62 9.55
CA TYR A 216 -8.25 4.41 9.30
C TYR A 216 -7.04 4.40 10.25
N PRO A 217 -6.66 3.28 10.88
CA PRO A 217 -7.24 1.94 10.81
C PRO A 217 -8.39 1.69 11.81
N GLY A 218 -8.88 2.72 12.51
CA GLY A 218 -9.91 2.57 13.54
C GLY A 218 -9.35 2.39 14.95
N GLY A 219 -10.21 1.95 15.87
CA GLY A 219 -9.83 1.69 17.26
C GLY A 219 -9.05 0.38 17.40
N GLY A 220 -8.03 0.37 18.25
CA GLY A 220 -7.19 -0.81 18.49
C GLY A 220 -5.72 -0.44 18.75
N ASN A 221 -4.90 -1.45 19.04
CA ASN A 221 -3.46 -1.26 19.24
C ASN A 221 -2.71 -1.40 17.92
N PHE A 222 -2.67 -0.31 17.14
CA PHE A 222 -1.95 -0.24 15.86
C PHE A 222 -0.54 0.34 16.00
N GLY A 223 0.02 0.35 17.22
CA GLY A 223 1.33 0.93 17.50
C GLY A 223 1.43 2.38 17.03
N GLY A 224 2.48 2.71 16.28
CA GLY A 224 2.70 4.04 15.71
C GLY A 224 1.74 4.45 14.59
N PHE A 225 0.74 3.63 14.27
CA PHE A 225 -0.19 3.87 13.16
C PHE A 225 -1.62 4.23 13.62
N GLY A 226 -1.84 4.52 14.91
CA GLY A 226 -3.17 4.90 15.39
C GLY A 226 -3.17 5.83 16.61
N GLU A 227 -4.28 6.53 16.74
CA GLU A 227 -4.59 7.53 17.76
C GLU A 227 -5.67 7.08 18.75
N GLY A 228 -6.25 5.89 18.51
CA GLY A 228 -7.38 5.34 19.27
C GLY A 228 -8.70 5.30 18.50
N GLY A 229 -8.73 5.79 17.26
CA GLY A 229 -9.88 5.73 16.36
C GLY A 229 -11.00 6.72 16.70
N VAL A 230 -12.18 6.51 16.11
CA VAL A 230 -13.33 7.41 16.26
C VAL A 230 -13.77 7.61 17.71
N ILE A 231 -13.66 6.58 18.55
CA ILE A 231 -14.05 6.64 19.98
C ILE A 231 -13.14 7.59 20.75
N ALA A 232 -11.83 7.58 20.46
CA ALA A 232 -10.89 8.46 21.14
C ALA A 232 -11.11 9.93 20.76
N LEU A 233 -11.39 10.21 19.47
CA LEU A 233 -11.68 11.56 19.01
C LEU A 233 -13.03 12.08 19.52
N GLU A 234 -14.06 11.24 19.47
CA GLU A 234 -15.38 11.54 20.02
C GLU A 234 -15.27 11.94 21.50
N ALA A 235 -14.62 11.11 22.33
CA ALA A 235 -14.47 11.39 23.75
C ALA A 235 -13.66 12.67 24.02
N ALA A 236 -12.71 13.02 23.15
CA ALA A 236 -11.88 14.21 23.30
C ALA A 236 -12.61 15.50 22.92
N LEU A 237 -13.45 15.48 21.88
CA LEU A 237 -14.09 16.67 21.31
C LEU A 237 -15.58 16.80 21.64
N GLY A 238 -16.21 15.75 22.17
CA GLY A 238 -17.64 15.74 22.50
C GLY A 238 -18.57 15.77 21.28
N ILE A 239 -18.06 15.41 20.09
CA ILE A 239 -18.84 15.32 18.84
C ILE A 239 -19.88 14.21 19.00
N ARG A 240 -21.08 14.38 18.46
CA ARG A 240 -22.18 13.40 18.59
C ARG A 240 -22.57 12.83 17.22
N PRO A 241 -21.73 11.96 16.63
CA PRO A 241 -21.97 11.48 15.27
C PRO A 241 -23.23 10.60 15.20
N THR A 242 -24.06 10.81 14.17
CA THR A 242 -25.14 9.89 13.77
C THR A 242 -24.59 8.66 13.05
N TRP A 243 -23.39 8.76 12.46
CA TRP A 243 -22.70 7.68 11.78
C TRP A 243 -21.20 7.68 12.09
N HIS A 244 -20.61 6.50 12.27
CA HIS A 244 -19.18 6.37 12.47
C HIS A 244 -18.58 5.15 11.77
N ASN A 245 -17.31 5.26 11.36
CA ASN A 245 -16.58 4.18 10.69
C ASN A 245 -15.09 4.16 11.08
N GLY A 246 -14.54 2.97 11.29
CA GLY A 246 -13.11 2.77 11.51
C GLY A 246 -12.74 1.30 11.37
N GLY A 247 -11.79 1.01 10.47
CA GLY A 247 -11.33 -0.36 10.23
C GLY A 247 -10.21 -0.43 9.20
N MET A 248 -9.54 -1.60 9.15
CA MET A 248 -8.49 -1.87 8.16
C MET A 248 -9.04 -2.37 6.82
N GLU A 249 -10.19 -3.05 6.82
CA GLU A 249 -10.82 -3.60 5.61
C GLU A 249 -11.65 -2.53 4.89
N THR A 250 -10.98 -1.44 4.51
CA THR A 250 -11.53 -0.34 3.72
C THR A 250 -10.77 -0.18 2.40
N PHE A 251 -11.13 0.82 1.60
CA PHE A 251 -10.51 1.14 0.30
C PHE A 251 -9.14 1.83 0.47
N GLY A 252 -8.24 1.21 1.24
CA GLY A 252 -7.00 1.81 1.72
C GLY A 252 -7.23 2.87 2.80
N PRO A 253 -6.18 3.59 3.21
CA PRO A 253 -6.27 4.62 4.23
C PRO A 253 -7.24 5.76 3.92
N ALA A 254 -7.32 6.20 2.65
CA ALA A 254 -8.33 7.16 2.20
C ALA A 254 -9.72 6.52 2.01
N GLY A 255 -9.85 5.22 2.24
CA GLY A 255 -11.14 4.52 2.24
C GLY A 255 -12.10 5.03 3.32
N SER A 256 -11.60 5.71 4.36
CA SER A 256 -12.42 6.46 5.30
C SER A 256 -13.24 7.57 4.62
N VAL A 257 -12.65 8.25 3.63
CA VAL A 257 -13.31 9.29 2.82
C VAL A 257 -14.36 8.67 1.90
N ILE A 258 -14.03 7.57 1.22
CA ILE A 258 -14.99 6.86 0.36
C ILE A 258 -16.18 6.32 1.17
N ALA A 259 -15.94 5.77 2.36
CA ALA A 259 -17.01 5.33 3.26
C ALA A 259 -17.90 6.50 3.70
N ALA A 260 -17.29 7.64 4.03
CA ALA A 260 -18.01 8.87 4.36
C ALA A 260 -18.88 9.36 3.19
N MET A 261 -18.38 9.30 1.95
CA MET A 261 -19.17 9.65 0.77
C MET A 261 -20.44 8.80 0.66
N LEU A 262 -20.38 7.50 0.96
CA LEU A 262 -21.57 6.63 0.94
C LEU A 262 -22.57 7.00 2.05
N ALA A 263 -22.10 7.33 3.25
CA ALA A 263 -22.97 7.79 4.35
C ALA A 263 -23.66 9.13 4.02
N VAL A 264 -22.94 10.06 3.40
CA VAL A 264 -23.46 11.36 2.98
C VAL A 264 -24.43 11.21 1.81
N ALA A 265 -24.06 10.47 0.76
CA ALA A 265 -24.88 10.28 -0.44
C ALA A 265 -26.20 9.55 -0.17
N THR A 266 -26.26 8.76 0.91
CA THR A 266 -27.48 8.07 1.38
C THR A 266 -28.31 8.90 2.35
N GLY A 267 -27.82 10.08 2.78
CA GLY A 267 -28.53 11.00 3.67
C GLY A 267 -28.45 10.64 5.16
N LEU A 268 -27.54 9.75 5.56
CA LEU A 268 -27.35 9.37 6.96
C LEU A 268 -26.55 10.40 7.76
N ALA A 269 -25.67 11.13 7.08
CA ALA A 269 -24.86 12.23 7.62
C ALA A 269 -24.82 13.40 6.61
N ARG A 270 -24.68 14.63 7.11
CA ARG A 270 -24.50 15.83 6.30
C ARG A 270 -23.03 16.21 6.15
N HIS A 271 -22.25 16.12 7.24
CA HIS A 271 -20.85 16.50 7.32
C HIS A 271 -20.07 15.42 8.07
N VAL A 272 -19.25 14.67 7.35
CA VAL A 272 -18.44 13.61 7.92
C VAL A 272 -16.98 14.05 7.96
N LEU A 273 -16.42 14.08 9.16
CA LEU A 273 -15.01 14.36 9.40
C LEU A 273 -14.20 13.07 9.30
N CYS A 274 -13.35 13.00 8.29
CA CYS A 274 -12.46 11.88 8.01
C CYS A 274 -11.03 12.23 8.45
N PHE A 275 -10.32 11.33 9.12
CA PHE A 275 -8.96 11.61 9.58
C PHE A 275 -8.03 10.41 9.51
N ARG A 276 -6.73 10.69 9.51
CA ARG A 276 -5.65 9.70 9.54
C ARG A 276 -4.46 10.24 10.32
N THR A 277 -3.98 9.47 11.29
CA THR A 277 -2.86 9.86 12.15
C THR A 277 -1.72 8.86 12.11
N LEU A 278 -0.52 9.39 11.90
CA LEU A 278 0.74 8.66 11.95
C LEU A 278 1.56 9.19 13.12
N TRP A 279 2.18 8.29 13.86
CA TRP A 279 3.02 8.57 15.03
C TRP A 279 4.24 7.65 15.06
N GLU A 280 4.65 7.20 13.89
CA GLU A 280 5.61 6.13 13.74
C GLU A 280 7.04 6.57 14.10
N ALA A 281 7.39 7.83 13.82
CA ALA A 281 8.73 8.33 14.10
C ALA A 281 8.99 8.40 15.62
N THR A 282 8.04 8.94 16.39
CA THR A 282 8.10 8.91 17.86
C THR A 282 7.94 7.49 18.40
N PHE A 283 7.00 6.69 17.88
CA PHE A 283 6.81 5.31 18.35
C PHE A 283 8.10 4.48 18.24
N ASN A 284 8.77 4.54 17.10
CA ASN A 284 10.04 3.85 16.86
C ASN A 284 11.17 4.35 17.78
N GLU A 285 11.19 5.65 18.09
CA GLU A 285 12.16 6.21 19.04
C GLU A 285 11.90 5.72 20.47
N LEU A 286 10.64 5.66 20.89
CA LEU A 286 10.27 5.14 22.20
C LEU A 286 10.54 3.63 22.34
N MET A 287 10.38 2.85 21.26
CA MET A 287 10.81 1.45 21.24
C MET A 287 12.32 1.31 21.43
N LYS A 288 13.14 2.13 20.75
CA LYS A 288 14.61 2.13 20.94
C LYS A 288 15.02 2.50 22.36
N GLN A 289 14.25 3.37 23.01
CA GLN A 289 14.44 3.74 24.41
C GLN A 289 13.91 2.69 25.40
N GLY A 290 13.30 1.59 24.94
CA GLY A 290 12.70 0.56 25.77
C GLY A 290 11.43 0.99 26.50
N LYS A 291 10.82 2.13 26.11
CA LYS A 291 9.59 2.67 26.70
C LYS A 291 8.33 2.04 26.11
N ILE A 292 8.46 1.45 24.92
CA ILE A 292 7.43 0.64 24.27
C ILE A 292 8.03 -0.72 24.00
N VAL A 293 7.32 -1.77 24.40
CA VAL A 293 7.70 -3.15 24.14
C VAL A 293 6.72 -3.70 23.11
N PRO A 294 7.19 -4.18 21.94
CA PRO A 294 6.32 -4.80 20.97
C PRO A 294 5.69 -6.08 21.56
N SER A 295 4.45 -6.38 21.16
CA SER A 295 3.83 -7.65 21.49
C SER A 295 4.61 -8.78 20.79
N GLY A 296 5.07 -9.75 21.57
CA GLY A 296 5.69 -10.98 21.06
C GLY A 296 4.67 -12.10 20.96
N GLY A 297 5.00 -13.15 20.22
CA GLY A 297 4.18 -14.36 20.12
C GLY A 297 4.15 -14.93 18.72
N ARG A 298 3.25 -15.91 18.55
CA ARG A 298 2.98 -16.51 17.24
C ARG A 298 2.15 -15.58 16.37
N THR A 299 2.33 -15.67 15.06
CA THR A 299 1.67 -14.81 14.07
C THR A 299 0.80 -15.63 13.12
N ALA A 300 -0.38 -15.11 12.79
CA ALA A 300 -1.21 -15.67 11.73
C ALA A 300 -0.69 -15.35 10.31
N SER A 301 0.35 -14.51 10.20
CA SER A 301 0.96 -14.17 8.92
C SER A 301 1.76 -15.34 8.35
N TRP A 302 1.57 -15.61 7.06
CA TRP A 302 2.32 -16.60 6.28
C TRP A 302 3.69 -16.10 5.80
N GLN A 303 4.00 -14.82 6.04
CA GLN A 303 5.22 -14.16 5.54
C GLN A 303 6.19 -13.80 6.66
N TRP A 304 5.66 -13.39 7.82
CA TRP A 304 6.47 -12.97 8.96
C TRP A 304 7.43 -14.04 9.49
N PRO A 305 7.08 -15.35 9.50
CA PRO A 305 8.03 -16.39 9.85
C PRO A 305 9.29 -16.42 8.98
N PHE A 306 9.26 -15.84 7.79
CA PHE A 306 10.38 -15.75 6.85
C PHE A 306 11.04 -14.37 6.82
N GLY A 307 10.70 -13.49 7.77
CA GLY A 307 11.28 -12.15 7.88
C GLY A 307 10.66 -11.09 6.96
N ALA A 308 9.63 -11.44 6.17
CA ALA A 308 8.85 -10.48 5.39
C ALA A 308 7.89 -9.66 6.28
N THR A 309 8.42 -8.80 7.13
CA THR A 309 7.65 -8.01 8.13
C THR A 309 7.40 -6.56 7.74
N SER A 310 7.85 -6.15 6.55
CA SER A 310 7.72 -4.80 6.01
C SER A 310 7.22 -4.91 4.58
N ALA A 311 6.31 -4.01 4.18
CA ALA A 311 5.83 -3.90 2.80
C ALA A 311 6.98 -3.65 1.82
N ALA A 312 8.11 -3.11 2.28
CA ALA A 312 9.33 -2.97 1.48
C ALA A 312 9.78 -4.31 0.89
N HIS A 313 9.66 -5.42 1.64
CA HIS A 313 10.11 -6.73 1.17
C HIS A 313 9.27 -7.20 -0.01
N THR A 314 7.94 -7.14 0.10
CA THR A 314 7.04 -7.60 -0.96
C THR A 314 7.11 -6.69 -2.18
N LEU A 315 7.09 -5.36 -2.00
CA LEU A 315 7.22 -4.41 -3.10
C LEU A 315 8.58 -4.52 -3.82
N ALA A 316 9.64 -4.90 -3.12
CA ALA A 316 10.94 -5.14 -3.73
C ALA A 316 10.93 -6.36 -4.65
N LEU A 317 10.17 -7.40 -4.31
CA LEU A 317 9.93 -8.55 -5.20
C LEU A 317 9.20 -8.07 -6.46
N ASN A 318 8.15 -7.25 -6.31
CA ASN A 318 7.40 -6.71 -7.44
C ASN A 318 8.29 -5.85 -8.35
N ALA A 319 9.11 -4.98 -7.77
CA ALA A 319 10.10 -4.20 -8.51
C ALA A 319 11.08 -5.09 -9.27
N GLN A 320 11.64 -6.13 -8.63
CA GLN A 320 12.53 -7.07 -9.30
C GLN A 320 11.86 -7.78 -10.48
N ARG A 321 10.57 -8.14 -10.37
CA ARG A 321 9.80 -8.74 -11.46
C ARG A 321 9.49 -7.76 -12.57
N HIS A 322 9.16 -6.52 -12.23
CA HIS A 322 8.97 -5.45 -13.19
C HIS A 322 10.27 -5.21 -14.00
N PHE A 323 11.41 -5.17 -13.31
CA PHE A 323 12.73 -4.99 -13.93
C PHE A 323 13.03 -6.14 -14.90
N HIS A 324 12.77 -7.37 -14.47
CA HIS A 324 12.99 -8.55 -15.30
C HIS A 324 12.08 -8.60 -16.53
N ARG A 325 10.77 -8.30 -16.37
CA ARG A 325 9.78 -8.44 -17.44
C ARG A 325 9.82 -7.29 -18.43
N TYR A 326 10.00 -6.06 -17.95
CA TYR A 326 9.83 -4.83 -18.73
C TYR A 326 11.12 -4.03 -18.91
N GLY A 327 12.21 -4.40 -18.21
CA GLY A 327 13.51 -3.76 -18.39
C GLY A 327 13.64 -2.38 -17.73
N THR A 328 12.70 -1.98 -16.87
CA THR A 328 12.88 -0.85 -15.93
C THR A 328 14.06 -1.11 -15.00
N THR A 329 14.63 -0.05 -14.43
CA THR A 329 15.81 -0.16 -13.58
C THR A 329 15.63 0.60 -12.26
N LYS A 330 16.62 0.48 -11.37
CA LYS A 330 16.68 1.32 -10.18
C LYS A 330 16.69 2.82 -10.55
N GLU A 331 17.35 3.20 -11.64
CA GLU A 331 17.34 4.58 -12.14
C GLU A 331 15.93 5.05 -12.55
N THR A 332 15.12 4.18 -13.17
CA THR A 332 13.70 4.47 -13.47
C THR A 332 12.94 4.88 -12.20
N LEU A 333 13.13 4.15 -11.09
CA LEU A 333 12.52 4.49 -9.80
C LEU A 333 13.07 5.80 -9.21
N GLY A 334 14.36 6.08 -9.44
CA GLY A 334 15.02 7.29 -8.97
C GLY A 334 14.40 8.58 -9.49
N TRP A 335 13.91 8.61 -10.74
CA TRP A 335 13.26 9.79 -11.29
C TRP A 335 12.01 10.22 -10.51
N ILE A 336 11.26 9.25 -9.95
CA ILE A 336 10.13 9.53 -9.07
C ILE A 336 10.62 10.21 -7.78
N ALA A 337 11.65 9.65 -7.14
CA ALA A 337 12.20 10.19 -5.90
C ALA A 337 12.81 11.59 -6.06
N LEU A 338 13.51 11.84 -7.18
CA LEU A 338 14.08 13.14 -7.51
C LEU A 338 13.00 14.20 -7.75
N ASN A 339 11.98 13.88 -8.56
CA ASN A 339 10.86 14.79 -8.82
C ASN A 339 10.14 15.19 -7.52
N GLN A 340 9.89 14.20 -6.67
CA GLN A 340 9.29 14.43 -5.36
C GLN A 340 10.15 15.30 -4.45
N ARG A 341 11.47 15.11 -4.43
CA ARG A 341 12.37 15.99 -3.67
C ARG A 341 12.30 17.43 -4.18
N ALA A 342 12.30 17.63 -5.50
CA ALA A 342 12.21 18.95 -6.12
C ALA A 342 10.89 19.67 -5.80
N ASN A 343 9.78 18.94 -5.68
CA ASN A 343 8.50 19.49 -5.22
C ASN A 343 8.52 19.81 -3.72
N ALA A 344 9.15 18.97 -2.90
CA ALA A 344 9.27 19.19 -1.45
C ALA A 344 10.11 20.42 -1.09
N GLU A 345 11.11 20.79 -1.89
CA GLU A 345 11.92 22.01 -1.71
C GLU A 345 11.04 23.26 -1.54
N LEU A 346 9.94 23.33 -2.32
CA LEU A 346 8.98 24.44 -2.32
C LEU A 346 7.92 24.33 -1.23
N ASN A 347 7.80 23.17 -0.58
CA ASN A 347 6.80 22.93 0.45
C ASN A 347 7.42 23.09 1.85
N PRO A 348 7.10 24.17 2.59
CA PRO A 348 7.67 24.39 3.92
C PRO A 348 7.25 23.35 4.96
N THR A 349 6.21 22.56 4.69
CA THR A 349 5.73 21.50 5.59
C THR A 349 6.43 20.15 5.35
N ALA A 350 7.21 20.00 4.27
CA ALA A 350 7.88 18.75 3.95
C ALA A 350 9.05 18.46 4.90
N VAL A 351 9.18 17.19 5.29
CA VAL A 351 10.24 16.74 6.21
C VAL A 351 11.63 16.79 5.58
N TYR A 352 11.75 16.39 4.31
CA TYR A 352 13.01 16.37 3.58
C TYR A 352 12.94 17.32 2.39
N ARG A 353 13.80 18.33 2.42
CA ARG A 353 13.80 19.45 1.46
C ARG A 353 15.17 19.71 0.83
N ASP A 354 16.21 19.01 1.26
CA ASP A 354 17.54 19.20 0.68
C ASP A 354 17.59 18.56 -0.72
N PRO A 355 18.08 19.29 -1.75
CA PRO A 355 18.16 18.76 -3.11
C PRO A 355 18.87 17.40 -3.19
N MET A 356 18.42 16.56 -4.12
CA MET A 356 18.93 15.18 -4.28
C MET A 356 19.26 14.91 -5.74
N THR A 357 20.47 14.43 -6.00
CA THR A 357 20.91 14.00 -7.34
C THR A 357 20.63 12.51 -7.56
N MET A 358 20.72 12.05 -8.82
CA MET A 358 20.59 10.62 -9.13
C MET A 358 21.72 9.81 -8.47
N ASP A 359 22.94 10.38 -8.39
CA ASP A 359 24.06 9.75 -7.71
C ASP A 359 23.79 9.59 -6.20
N ASP A 360 23.19 10.60 -5.55
CA ASP A 360 22.77 10.50 -4.15
C ASP A 360 21.74 9.37 -3.95
N TYR A 361 20.79 9.26 -4.88
CA TYR A 361 19.75 8.23 -4.86
C TYR A 361 20.33 6.81 -5.06
N LEU A 362 21.16 6.62 -6.08
CA LEU A 362 21.74 5.31 -6.41
C LEU A 362 22.70 4.81 -5.32
N ASN A 363 23.48 5.71 -4.72
CA ASN A 363 24.43 5.42 -3.64
C ASN A 363 23.81 5.40 -2.25
N ALA A 364 22.50 5.67 -2.13
CA ALA A 364 21.81 5.64 -0.84
C ALA A 364 21.92 4.26 -0.18
N ARG A 365 22.00 4.24 1.16
CA ARG A 365 22.14 2.99 1.93
C ARG A 365 21.06 1.96 1.52
N PRO A 366 21.42 0.68 1.30
CA PRO A 366 20.44 -0.36 1.03
C PRO A 366 19.47 -0.56 2.19
N ILE A 367 18.20 -0.80 1.87
CA ILE A 367 17.14 -1.21 2.80
C ILE A 367 16.81 -2.68 2.55
N THR A 368 16.31 -2.97 1.34
CA THR A 368 16.05 -4.32 0.85
C THR A 368 16.12 -4.27 -0.68
N THR A 369 16.94 -5.10 -1.33
CA THR A 369 17.23 -4.91 -2.77
C THR A 369 15.96 -5.08 -3.63
N PRO A 370 15.68 -4.19 -4.61
CA PRO A 370 16.54 -3.13 -5.14
C PRO A 370 16.47 -1.78 -4.39
N PHE A 371 15.61 -1.66 -3.38
CA PHE A 371 15.34 -0.41 -2.68
C PHE A 371 16.50 0.06 -1.79
N GLY A 372 16.88 1.33 -2.02
CA GLY A 372 17.68 2.14 -1.12
C GLY A 372 16.81 2.95 -0.15
N LEU A 373 17.45 3.79 0.66
CA LEU A 373 16.76 4.65 1.62
C LEU A 373 15.71 5.55 0.97
N TYR A 374 16.02 6.13 -0.19
CA TYR A 374 15.16 7.10 -0.85
C TYR A 374 14.10 6.47 -1.74
N ASP A 375 14.05 5.13 -1.82
CA ASP A 375 12.90 4.39 -2.33
C ASP A 375 11.80 4.22 -1.29
N CYS A 376 12.10 4.51 -0.01
CA CYS A 376 11.16 4.36 1.09
C CYS A 376 10.69 5.74 1.55
N ASP A 377 9.41 5.85 1.85
CA ASP A 377 8.85 7.05 2.45
C ASP A 377 9.48 7.43 3.80
N VAL A 378 9.19 8.64 4.23
CA VAL A 378 9.77 9.22 5.45
C VAL A 378 8.87 8.90 6.64
N PRO A 379 9.32 8.08 7.63
CA PRO A 379 8.56 7.90 8.85
C PRO A 379 8.44 9.25 9.57
N CYS A 380 7.21 9.68 9.80
CA CYS A 380 6.87 10.95 10.44
C CYS A 380 5.76 10.77 11.48
N ASP A 381 5.53 11.86 12.22
CA ASP A 381 4.39 12.06 13.09
C ASP A 381 3.55 13.19 12.50
N GLY A 382 2.23 13.02 12.48
CA GLY A 382 1.30 14.00 11.95
C GLY A 382 -0.08 13.41 11.68
N ALA A 383 -1.06 14.28 11.49
CA ALA A 383 -2.42 13.92 11.13
C ALA A 383 -2.93 14.78 9.98
N VAL A 384 -3.80 14.20 9.16
CA VAL A 384 -4.52 14.88 8.08
C VAL A 384 -6.01 14.59 8.25
N ALA A 385 -6.84 15.60 8.05
CA ALA A 385 -8.30 15.51 8.11
C ALA A 385 -8.95 16.11 6.87
N VAL A 386 -10.08 15.53 6.47
CA VAL A 386 -10.89 15.95 5.32
C VAL A 386 -12.37 15.87 5.69
N ILE A 387 -13.15 16.87 5.32
CA ILE A 387 -14.60 16.88 5.52
C ILE A 387 -15.29 16.55 4.21
N VAL A 388 -16.12 15.50 4.25
CA VAL A 388 -17.06 15.16 3.17
C VAL A 388 -18.43 15.70 3.55
N SER A 389 -19.00 16.53 2.69
CA SER A 389 -20.31 17.15 2.89
C SER A 389 -21.29 16.79 1.79
N THR A 390 -22.58 16.93 2.04
CA THR A 390 -23.58 16.92 0.96
C THR A 390 -23.28 18.05 -0.02
N VAL A 391 -23.43 17.79 -1.32
CA VAL A 391 -23.18 18.79 -2.37
C VAL A 391 -24.03 20.06 -2.19
N ASP A 392 -25.26 19.92 -1.69
CA ASP A 392 -26.16 21.06 -1.46
C ASP A 392 -25.64 21.98 -0.35
N ALA A 393 -25.22 21.40 0.79
CA ALA A 393 -24.66 22.19 1.89
C ALA A 393 -23.32 22.84 1.51
N ALA A 394 -22.55 22.22 0.62
CA ALA A 394 -21.25 22.71 0.20
C ALA A 394 -21.29 24.08 -0.49
N ARG A 395 -22.42 24.43 -1.12
CA ARG A 395 -22.63 25.72 -1.82
C ARG A 395 -22.71 26.92 -0.88
N ASP A 396 -23.08 26.69 0.37
CA ASP A 396 -23.22 27.73 1.39
C ASP A 396 -21.95 27.91 2.22
N LEU A 397 -20.91 27.11 1.98
CA LEU A 397 -19.63 27.15 2.68
C LEU A 397 -18.67 28.18 2.06
N PRO A 398 -17.71 28.73 2.83
CA PRO A 398 -16.91 29.88 2.39
C PRO A 398 -15.90 29.57 1.28
N LYS A 399 -15.51 28.31 1.12
CA LYS A 399 -14.51 27.87 0.14
C LYS A 399 -15.16 27.09 -1.01
N PRO A 400 -14.61 27.19 -2.24
CA PRO A 400 -15.11 26.39 -3.35
C PRO A 400 -14.98 24.88 -3.02
N PRO A 401 -16.06 24.11 -3.21
CA PRO A 401 -16.00 22.68 -3.01
C PRO A 401 -15.16 22.00 -4.09
N VAL A 402 -14.52 20.89 -3.73
CA VAL A 402 -13.94 19.96 -4.70
C VAL A 402 -14.88 18.78 -4.83
N LEU A 403 -15.33 18.52 -6.06
CA LEU A 403 -16.26 17.44 -6.35
C LEU A 403 -15.50 16.14 -6.64
N VAL A 404 -16.19 15.01 -6.46
CA VAL A 404 -15.65 13.70 -6.83
C VAL A 404 -16.30 13.26 -8.14
N GLU A 405 -15.49 13.01 -9.14
CA GLU A 405 -15.96 12.55 -10.45
C GLU A 405 -16.19 11.04 -10.46
N ALA A 406 -15.27 10.27 -9.88
CA ALA A 406 -15.34 8.82 -9.82
C ALA A 406 -14.47 8.27 -8.68
N VAL A 407 -14.81 7.06 -8.22
CA VAL A 407 -13.95 6.28 -7.31
C VAL A 407 -13.67 4.87 -7.83
N GLY A 408 -12.47 4.37 -7.60
CA GLY A 408 -12.03 3.03 -7.96
C GLY A 408 -11.76 2.17 -6.73
N THR A 409 -12.54 1.11 -6.57
CA THR A 409 -12.54 0.27 -5.35
C THR A 409 -12.64 -1.26 -5.59
N GLN A 410 -12.68 -1.73 -6.84
CA GLN A 410 -13.04 -3.13 -7.10
C GLN A 410 -11.86 -4.08 -6.85
N ILE A 411 -12.08 -5.04 -5.95
CA ILE A 411 -11.19 -6.19 -5.75
C ILE A 411 -11.42 -7.17 -6.91
N ILE A 412 -10.43 -7.32 -7.79
CA ILE A 412 -10.45 -8.26 -8.93
C ILE A 412 -9.53 -9.46 -8.70
N GLU A 413 -8.37 -9.20 -8.09
CA GLU A 413 -7.35 -10.20 -7.77
C GLU A 413 -7.31 -10.52 -6.27
N ARG A 414 -6.49 -11.51 -5.90
CA ARG A 414 -6.23 -11.82 -4.49
C ARG A 414 -5.55 -10.65 -3.80
N ILE A 415 -5.88 -10.47 -2.53
CA ILE A 415 -5.21 -9.48 -1.66
C ILE A 415 -3.90 -10.05 -1.09
N ASP A 416 -3.77 -11.37 -0.98
CA ASP A 416 -2.56 -12.02 -0.49
C ASP A 416 -1.37 -11.68 -1.41
N TRP A 417 -0.39 -10.95 -0.88
CA TRP A 417 0.70 -10.36 -1.66
C TRP A 417 1.55 -11.38 -2.41
N ASP A 418 1.73 -12.58 -1.85
CA ASP A 418 2.46 -13.64 -2.53
C ASP A 418 1.60 -14.46 -3.49
N GLN A 419 0.28 -14.26 -3.52
CA GLN A 419 -0.64 -14.96 -4.43
C GLN A 419 -1.28 -14.05 -5.47
N SER A 420 -0.91 -12.76 -5.47
CA SER A 420 -1.46 -11.74 -6.35
C SER A 420 -0.52 -11.43 -7.53
N THR A 421 -0.78 -10.35 -8.27
CA THR A 421 0.06 -9.89 -9.38
C THR A 421 1.53 -9.73 -8.96
N LEU A 422 2.44 -10.22 -9.80
CA LEU A 422 3.87 -10.27 -9.53
C LEU A 422 4.63 -9.00 -9.95
N THR A 423 4.06 -8.20 -10.85
CA THR A 423 4.78 -7.06 -11.47
C THR A 423 4.35 -5.71 -10.94
N HIS A 424 3.18 -5.63 -10.30
CA HIS A 424 2.55 -4.41 -9.82
C HIS A 424 2.11 -4.63 -8.38
N GLU A 425 2.03 -3.57 -7.59
CA GLU A 425 1.38 -3.65 -6.29
C GLU A 425 -0.04 -4.25 -6.44
N PRO A 426 -0.42 -5.25 -5.61
CA PRO A 426 -1.77 -5.78 -5.62
C PRO A 426 -2.80 -4.68 -5.35
N GLN A 427 -4.00 -4.83 -5.91
CA GLN A 427 -5.10 -3.89 -5.72
C GLN A 427 -4.81 -2.51 -6.31
N VAL A 428 -4.06 -2.40 -7.40
CA VAL A 428 -3.86 -1.13 -8.12
C VAL A 428 -4.56 -1.16 -9.49
N LEU A 429 -4.39 -2.25 -10.24
CA LEU A 429 -4.96 -2.43 -11.58
C LEU A 429 -6.49 -2.50 -11.58
N GLY A 430 -7.07 -3.24 -10.63
CA GLY A 430 -8.54 -3.37 -10.52
C GLY A 430 -9.22 -2.07 -10.10
N GLN A 431 -8.60 -1.32 -9.20
CA GLN A 431 -9.06 -0.03 -8.71
C GLN A 431 -9.03 1.02 -9.83
N ALA A 432 -7.92 1.11 -10.56
CA ALA A 432 -7.80 2.03 -11.69
C ALA A 432 -8.80 1.69 -12.80
N ALA A 433 -8.94 0.41 -13.16
CA ALA A 433 -9.91 -0.01 -14.16
C ALA A 433 -11.37 0.26 -13.72
N HIS A 434 -11.69 0.06 -12.43
CA HIS A 434 -12.99 0.42 -11.88
C HIS A 434 -13.24 1.93 -11.93
N LEU A 435 -12.26 2.77 -11.58
CA LEU A 435 -12.36 4.22 -11.66
C LEU A 435 -12.75 4.68 -13.08
N TRP A 436 -12.01 4.23 -14.10
CA TRP A 436 -12.25 4.63 -15.48
C TRP A 436 -13.58 4.13 -16.04
N SER A 437 -14.14 3.03 -15.51
CA SER A 437 -15.48 2.56 -15.90
C SER A 437 -16.62 3.47 -15.44
N ARG A 438 -16.34 4.44 -14.55
CA ARG A 438 -17.33 5.29 -13.89
C ARG A 438 -17.34 6.75 -14.37
N THR A 439 -16.49 7.09 -15.33
CA THR A 439 -16.39 8.43 -15.88
C THR A 439 -16.18 8.40 -17.38
N ALA A 440 -16.49 9.51 -18.04
CA ALA A 440 -16.14 9.73 -19.45
C ALA A 440 -14.76 10.40 -19.62
N LEU A 441 -14.16 10.88 -18.52
CA LEU A 441 -12.80 11.42 -18.53
C LEU A 441 -11.79 10.30 -18.84
N LYS A 442 -10.65 10.73 -19.37
CA LYS A 442 -9.53 9.90 -19.80
C LYS A 442 -8.27 10.30 -19.02
N PRO A 443 -7.20 9.48 -19.05
CA PRO A 443 -5.93 9.84 -18.44
C PRO A 443 -5.37 11.20 -18.93
N SER A 444 -5.63 11.56 -20.19
CA SER A 444 -5.24 12.85 -20.78
C SER A 444 -6.01 14.06 -20.25
N ASP A 445 -7.11 13.85 -19.53
CA ASP A 445 -7.93 14.92 -18.95
C ASP A 445 -7.50 15.25 -17.51
N VAL A 446 -6.47 14.57 -16.96
CA VAL A 446 -5.96 14.78 -15.61
C VAL A 446 -4.86 15.85 -15.64
N ASP A 447 -5.03 16.90 -14.84
CA ASP A 447 -4.10 18.04 -14.77
C ASP A 447 -3.03 17.87 -13.68
N VAL A 448 -3.33 17.10 -12.63
CA VAL A 448 -2.40 16.82 -11.52
C VAL A 448 -2.63 15.42 -10.96
N ALA A 449 -1.54 14.70 -10.67
CA ALA A 449 -1.59 13.36 -10.10
C ALA A 449 -0.93 13.33 -8.72
N GLU A 450 -1.70 12.96 -7.70
CA GLU A 450 -1.22 12.74 -6.34
C GLU A 450 -1.30 11.23 -6.04
N LEU A 451 -0.27 10.50 -6.45
CA LEU A 451 -0.21 9.04 -6.46
C LEU A 451 0.53 8.49 -5.23
N TYR A 452 -0.02 7.41 -4.68
CA TYR A 452 0.56 6.71 -3.54
C TYR A 452 1.96 6.20 -3.84
N ASP A 453 2.87 6.57 -2.95
CA ASP A 453 4.31 6.49 -3.11
C ASP A 453 5.02 6.17 -1.79
N GLY A 454 4.39 5.32 -0.96
CA GLY A 454 5.07 4.77 0.23
C GLY A 454 6.42 4.14 -0.13
N PHE A 455 6.48 3.59 -1.34
CA PHE A 455 7.71 3.28 -2.05
C PHE A 455 7.62 3.75 -3.51
N THR A 456 8.76 3.99 -4.15
CA THR A 456 8.84 4.36 -5.57
C THR A 456 8.09 3.40 -6.50
N MET A 457 8.11 2.09 -6.19
CA MET A 457 7.38 1.07 -6.94
C MET A 457 5.85 1.19 -6.84
N ASN A 458 5.30 1.70 -5.73
CA ASN A 458 3.86 1.96 -5.63
C ASN A 458 3.45 3.02 -6.65
N CYS A 459 4.22 4.11 -6.71
CA CYS A 459 3.94 5.22 -7.60
C CYS A 459 4.03 4.80 -9.08
N LEU A 460 5.06 4.00 -9.42
CA LEU A 460 5.17 3.39 -10.75
C LEU A 460 3.95 2.51 -11.08
N SER A 461 3.55 1.64 -10.14
CA SER A 461 2.37 0.76 -10.33
C SER A 461 1.10 1.56 -10.61
N TRP A 462 0.87 2.64 -9.86
CA TRP A 462 -0.30 3.52 -10.07
C TRP A 462 -0.25 4.26 -11.40
N MET A 463 0.94 4.68 -11.83
CA MET A 463 1.12 5.41 -13.08
C MET A 463 0.76 4.57 -14.31
N GLU A 464 1.24 3.32 -14.35
CA GLU A 464 0.90 2.36 -15.40
C GLU A 464 -0.57 1.95 -15.31
N ALA A 465 -1.08 1.64 -14.10
CA ALA A 465 -2.47 1.20 -13.93
C ALA A 465 -3.50 2.27 -14.30
N LEU A 466 -3.22 3.54 -14.02
CA LEU A 466 -4.09 4.66 -14.41
C LEU A 466 -3.94 5.03 -15.88
N GLY A 467 -2.96 4.46 -16.60
CA GLY A 467 -2.79 4.67 -18.04
C GLY A 467 -2.13 6.00 -18.39
N PHE A 468 -1.32 6.58 -17.50
CA PHE A 468 -0.46 7.73 -17.84
C PHE A 468 0.69 7.31 -18.77
N CYS A 469 1.11 6.05 -18.65
CA CYS A 469 1.90 5.31 -19.64
C CYS A 469 1.31 3.90 -19.79
N GLY A 470 1.69 3.17 -20.85
CA GLY A 470 1.31 1.77 -20.99
C GLY A 470 1.97 0.87 -19.94
N ILE A 471 1.39 -0.32 -19.73
CA ILE A 471 1.98 -1.36 -18.89
C ILE A 471 3.37 -1.72 -19.41
N GLY A 472 4.39 -1.59 -18.55
CA GLY A 472 5.79 -1.82 -18.87
C GLY A 472 6.50 -0.68 -19.60
N GLU A 473 5.82 0.45 -19.88
CA GLU A 473 6.40 1.61 -20.58
C GLU A 473 6.93 2.69 -19.62
N ALA A 474 6.94 2.44 -18.30
CA ALA A 474 7.41 3.41 -17.32
C ALA A 474 8.89 3.80 -17.49
N ARG A 475 9.72 2.94 -18.10
CA ARG A 475 11.15 3.26 -18.32
C ARG A 475 11.30 4.50 -19.21
N GLU A 476 10.68 4.47 -20.38
CA GLU A 476 10.74 5.55 -21.35
C GLU A 476 9.94 6.76 -20.86
N PHE A 477 8.80 6.53 -20.20
CA PHE A 477 7.96 7.61 -19.69
C PHE A 477 8.65 8.43 -18.59
N LEU A 478 9.40 7.78 -17.70
CA LEU A 478 10.06 8.44 -16.58
C LEU A 478 11.47 8.97 -16.91
N ASP A 479 12.00 8.71 -18.11
CA ASP A 479 13.36 9.08 -18.46
C ASP A 479 13.60 10.60 -18.31
N GLY A 480 14.64 10.95 -17.54
CA GLY A 480 14.95 12.33 -17.18
C GLY A 480 13.94 13.02 -16.26
N GLY A 481 12.88 12.35 -15.81
CA GLY A 481 11.84 12.88 -14.92
C GLY A 481 10.95 13.99 -15.52
N LYS A 482 11.11 14.31 -16.81
CA LYS A 482 10.46 15.48 -17.43
C LYS A 482 8.93 15.35 -17.50
N ASN A 483 8.42 14.16 -17.80
CA ASN A 483 6.97 13.97 -17.97
C ASN A 483 6.20 14.13 -16.65
N ILE A 484 6.85 13.89 -15.52
CA ILE A 484 6.25 13.95 -14.17
C ILE A 484 6.60 15.24 -13.41
N ALA A 485 7.44 16.09 -14.01
CA ALA A 485 7.78 17.40 -13.47
C ALA A 485 6.53 18.26 -13.28
N ARG A 486 6.61 19.26 -12.41
CA ARG A 486 5.47 20.16 -12.11
C ARG A 486 4.95 20.93 -13.33
N ASP A 487 5.79 21.14 -14.34
CA ASP A 487 5.47 21.72 -15.65
C ASP A 487 5.52 20.67 -16.78
N GLY A 488 5.51 19.39 -16.42
CA GLY A 488 5.53 18.25 -17.32
C GLY A 488 4.17 17.89 -17.89
N LEU A 489 4.06 16.68 -18.44
CA LEU A 489 2.82 16.15 -19.00
C LEU A 489 1.78 15.84 -17.91
N ILE A 490 2.23 15.29 -16.78
CA ILE A 490 1.40 14.99 -15.62
C ILE A 490 2.14 15.38 -14.34
N PRO A 491 1.93 16.61 -13.84
CA PRO A 491 2.49 17.06 -12.57
C PRO A 491 2.22 16.06 -11.45
N LEU A 492 3.29 15.46 -10.92
CA LEU A 492 3.20 14.35 -9.96
C LEU A 492 3.61 14.77 -8.56
N ASN A 493 2.77 14.44 -7.57
CA ASN A 493 3.02 14.58 -6.14
C ASN A 493 3.57 15.97 -5.77
N THR A 494 2.78 17.00 -6.06
CA THR A 494 3.22 18.41 -6.09
C THR A 494 3.59 18.98 -4.71
N HIS A 495 3.13 18.35 -3.63
CA HIS A 495 3.56 18.61 -2.25
C HIS A 495 4.87 17.91 -1.85
N GLY A 496 5.41 17.04 -2.71
CA GLY A 496 6.63 16.28 -2.48
C GLY A 496 6.43 14.79 -2.20
N GLY A 497 5.19 14.30 -2.12
CA GLY A 497 4.91 12.88 -1.92
C GLY A 497 5.36 12.34 -0.57
N GLN A 498 5.06 11.07 -0.27
CA GLN A 498 5.46 10.46 1.00
C GLN A 498 6.98 10.22 1.08
N LEU A 499 7.70 10.17 -0.05
CA LEU A 499 9.17 10.07 -0.09
C LEU A 499 9.89 11.33 0.43
N SER A 500 9.16 12.46 0.56
CA SER A 500 9.75 13.73 0.97
C SER A 500 8.93 14.53 1.97
N HIS A 501 7.63 14.64 1.75
CA HIS A 501 6.72 15.37 2.62
C HIS A 501 6.58 14.67 3.97
N GLY A 502 6.40 13.36 3.95
CA GLY A 502 6.16 12.51 5.12
C GLY A 502 5.13 11.44 4.83
N ARG A 503 5.30 10.25 5.42
CA ARG A 503 4.32 9.17 5.36
C ARG A 503 3.00 9.63 6.01
N THR A 504 2.01 9.97 5.20
CA THR A 504 0.65 10.33 5.65
C THR A 504 -0.40 9.30 5.20
N HIS A 505 0.04 8.14 4.71
CA HIS A 505 -0.80 7.07 4.19
C HIS A 505 -1.78 7.59 3.11
N GLY A 506 -1.29 8.43 2.20
CA GLY A 506 -2.09 8.96 1.09
C GLY A 506 -3.13 10.03 1.45
N MET A 507 -3.36 10.34 2.73
CA MET A 507 -4.25 11.47 3.08
C MET A 507 -3.61 12.83 2.78
N GLY A 508 -2.28 12.93 2.84
CA GLY A 508 -1.55 14.12 2.37
C GLY A 508 -1.70 14.36 0.86
N LEU A 509 -1.80 13.28 0.07
CA LEU A 509 -2.09 13.33 -1.37
C LEU A 509 -3.46 13.94 -1.64
N LEU A 510 -4.46 13.50 -0.86
CA LEU A 510 -5.81 14.05 -0.95
C LEU A 510 -5.87 15.53 -0.55
N HIS A 511 -5.19 15.89 0.55
CA HIS A 511 -5.05 17.28 0.97
C HIS A 511 -4.42 18.14 -0.14
N GLU A 512 -3.32 17.67 -0.75
CA GLU A 512 -2.66 18.41 -1.83
C GLU A 512 -3.55 18.54 -3.07
N ALA A 513 -4.22 17.47 -3.50
CA ALA A 513 -5.11 17.55 -4.66
C ALA A 513 -6.24 18.58 -4.46
N VAL A 514 -6.86 18.62 -3.27
CA VAL A 514 -7.85 19.66 -2.94
C VAL A 514 -7.20 21.05 -2.94
N THR A 515 -5.98 21.17 -2.42
CA THR A 515 -5.24 22.44 -2.41
C THR A 515 -4.94 22.95 -3.83
N GLN A 516 -4.51 22.06 -4.73
CA GLN A 516 -4.21 22.37 -6.13
C GLN A 516 -5.48 22.78 -6.89
N LEU A 517 -6.57 22.02 -6.76
CA LEU A 517 -7.84 22.30 -7.41
C LEU A 517 -8.53 23.59 -6.91
N ARG A 518 -8.21 24.03 -5.68
CA ARG A 518 -8.67 25.32 -5.14
C ARG A 518 -7.77 26.49 -5.53
N GLY A 519 -6.62 26.26 -6.17
CA GLY A 519 -5.67 27.33 -6.48
C GLY A 519 -4.89 27.84 -5.25
N GLU A 520 -4.80 27.04 -4.18
CA GLU A 520 -4.25 27.44 -2.88
C GLU A 520 -2.81 26.93 -2.65
N ALA A 521 -2.17 26.34 -3.67
CA ALA A 521 -0.89 25.66 -3.50
C ALA A 521 0.35 26.58 -3.58
N GLY A 522 0.17 27.89 -3.77
CA GLY A 522 1.28 28.86 -3.73
C GLY A 522 2.37 28.56 -4.76
N ALA A 523 3.64 28.48 -4.33
CA ALA A 523 4.78 28.30 -5.25
C ALA A 523 4.80 26.94 -6.00
N ARG A 524 4.03 25.96 -5.53
CA ARG A 524 3.89 24.62 -6.13
C ARG A 524 2.60 24.47 -6.95
N GLN A 525 1.85 25.55 -7.15
CA GLN A 525 0.59 25.53 -7.90
C GLN A 525 0.79 25.10 -9.35
N VAL A 526 0.03 24.10 -9.77
CA VAL A 526 -0.15 23.71 -11.18
C VAL A 526 -1.12 24.71 -11.82
N ALA A 527 -0.76 25.23 -12.98
CA ALA A 527 -1.57 26.20 -13.70
C ALA A 527 -2.88 25.58 -14.18
N ASP A 528 -3.99 26.28 -13.96
CA ASP A 528 -5.32 25.93 -14.46
C ASP A 528 -5.79 24.50 -14.16
N ALA A 529 -5.34 23.90 -13.05
CA ALA A 529 -5.72 22.54 -12.67
C ALA A 529 -7.23 22.44 -12.37
N ARG A 530 -7.94 21.55 -13.09
CA ARG A 530 -9.38 21.32 -12.96
C ARG A 530 -9.72 19.88 -12.60
N VAL A 531 -8.85 18.93 -12.92
CA VAL A 531 -9.02 17.50 -12.66
C VAL A 531 -7.77 16.97 -11.97
N GLY A 532 -7.95 16.39 -10.80
CA GLY A 532 -6.87 15.76 -10.03
C GLY A 532 -7.17 14.30 -9.76
N VAL A 533 -6.18 13.42 -9.90
CA VAL A 533 -6.31 12.02 -9.44
C VAL A 533 -5.59 11.86 -8.11
N VAL A 534 -6.19 11.12 -7.18
CA VAL A 534 -5.61 10.78 -5.88
C VAL A 534 -5.68 9.29 -5.67
N SER A 535 -4.54 8.63 -5.46
CA SER A 535 -4.53 7.23 -5.06
C SER A 535 -4.10 7.06 -3.59
N SER A 536 -4.68 6.05 -2.94
CA SER A 536 -4.35 5.64 -1.59
C SER A 536 -4.09 4.13 -1.60
N GLY A 537 -2.86 3.73 -1.31
CA GLY A 537 -2.37 2.35 -1.42
C GLY A 537 -1.27 2.03 -0.41
N GLY A 538 -0.36 1.10 -0.73
CA GLY A 538 0.76 0.65 0.11
C GLY A 538 0.41 -0.39 1.18
N LEU A 539 -0.87 -0.54 1.50
CA LEU A 539 -1.45 -1.54 2.40
C LEU A 539 -2.74 -2.01 1.74
N THR A 540 -2.76 -3.21 1.19
CA THR A 540 -3.95 -3.77 0.53
C THR A 540 -5.08 -4.00 1.54
N PRO A 541 -6.35 -3.66 1.24
CA PRO A 541 -6.87 -3.14 -0.04
C PRO A 541 -6.57 -1.66 -0.28
N SER A 542 -6.59 -1.20 -1.53
CA SER A 542 -6.35 0.19 -1.93
C SER A 542 -7.60 0.89 -2.51
N GLY A 543 -7.53 2.19 -2.77
CA GLY A 543 -8.57 2.97 -3.46
C GLY A 543 -8.00 4.16 -4.25
N VAL A 544 -8.77 4.64 -5.22
CA VAL A 544 -8.41 5.82 -6.03
C VAL A 544 -9.64 6.70 -6.27
N MET A 545 -9.43 8.01 -6.37
CA MET A 545 -10.47 9.00 -6.61
C MET A 545 -10.05 9.94 -7.72
N LEU A 546 -11.00 10.29 -8.59
CA LEU A 546 -10.86 11.38 -9.54
C LEU A 546 -11.65 12.56 -8.99
N LEU A 547 -10.98 13.69 -8.81
CA LEU A 547 -11.51 14.92 -8.24
C LEU A 547 -11.61 15.99 -9.32
N ARG A 548 -12.56 16.90 -9.20
CA ARG A 548 -12.71 18.02 -10.13
C ARG A 548 -13.23 19.29 -9.48
N THR A 549 -12.96 20.42 -10.11
CA THR A 549 -13.58 21.71 -9.76
C THR A 549 -15.06 21.76 -10.17
N GLU A 550 -15.82 22.68 -9.56
CA GLU A 550 -17.08 23.14 -10.13
C GLU A 550 -16.77 23.94 -11.40
N GLN A 551 -17.45 23.62 -12.51
CA GLN A 551 -17.10 24.17 -13.83
C GLN A 551 -17.29 25.67 -13.96
#